data_AF-A0A8S3TUZ6-F1
#
_entry.id   AF-A0A8S3TUZ6-F1
#
_cell.length_a   1.000
_cell.length_b   1.000
_cell.length_c   1.000
_cell.angle_alpha   90.00
_cell.angle_beta   90.00
_cell.angle_gamma   90.00
#
_symmetry.space_group_name_H-M   'P 1'
#
loop_
_entity.id
_entity.type
_entity.pdbx_description
1 polymer ?
#
loop_
_entity_poly.entity_id
_entity_poly.type
_entity_poly.pdbx_seq_one_letter_code
_entity_poly.pdbx_strand_id
1 'polypeptide(L)'
;MQQLASNTEFWSLHLMFNSDYGLSYLRQLHSVISWCNSYTMEIVPKAFCIQKSELHLKKMDFLKTKWSYWFTLLDVNHDGLITRDDVGQTAGDFPVEENLDETSGKLAAKKILQWWEKYILKGKTSLTKEDFLCRLEKEYTDDQEKFVTEMKAVIKDVAEIVDADKTESITLDNYIKAFKVWGHEDEAKLQKSFELYKPTNGAIPVKQYEADWVTFYSSTDSANPDPVLKSYEAGFL
;
A
#
# COMPACT_ATOMS: atom_id res chain seq x y z
N MET A 1 -38.26 1.64 7.60
CA MET A 1 -39.06 2.83 7.98
C MET A 1 -39.07 2.93 9.50
N GLN A 2 -38.58 4.05 10.02
CA GLN A 2 -39.04 4.81 11.22
C GLN A 2 -39.54 4.05 12.47
N GLN A 3 -38.88 4.22 13.63
CA GLN A 3 -39.27 5.10 14.78
C GLN A 3 -40.46 4.53 15.59
N LEU A 4 -40.65 4.65 16.91
CA LEU A 4 -40.03 5.38 18.03
C LEU A 4 -40.64 4.79 19.34
N ALA A 5 -39.83 4.77 20.41
CA ALA A 5 -40.11 5.06 21.83
C ALA A 5 -41.49 4.77 22.51
N SER A 6 -41.42 4.22 23.74
CA SER A 6 -42.14 4.81 24.88
C SER A 6 -41.46 4.52 26.23
N ASN A 7 -41.16 5.62 26.93
CA ASN A 7 -40.79 5.71 28.34
C ASN A 7 -42.05 5.62 29.21
N THR A 8 -42.02 4.83 30.28
CA THR A 8 -42.83 5.07 31.48
C THR A 8 -42.19 4.35 32.66
N GLU A 9 -41.43 5.09 33.47
CA GLU A 9 -41.32 4.87 34.93
C GLU A 9 -40.67 6.12 35.53
N PHE A 10 -41.48 7.17 35.67
CA PHE A 10 -41.10 8.44 36.29
C PHE A 10 -42.10 8.81 37.37
N TRP A 11 -42.28 7.94 38.36
CA TRP A 11 -43.06 8.24 39.56
C TRP A 11 -42.52 7.45 40.75
N SER A 12 -41.53 8.00 41.47
CA SER A 12 -41.18 7.64 42.86
C SER A 12 -40.13 8.59 43.46
N LEU A 13 -40.32 9.91 43.35
CA LEU A 13 -39.43 10.88 44.02
C LEU A 13 -40.17 12.15 44.45
N HIS A 14 -41.42 11.98 44.90
CA HIS A 14 -42.30 13.09 45.29
C HIS A 14 -42.38 13.35 46.81
N LEU A 15 -41.39 12.89 47.61
CA LEU A 15 -41.42 13.04 49.07
C LEU A 15 -40.07 13.47 49.72
N MET A 16 -39.23 14.26 49.04
CA MET A 16 -38.03 14.84 49.67
C MET A 16 -37.68 16.28 49.25
N PHE A 17 -38.64 17.11 48.84
CA PHE A 17 -38.35 18.51 48.48
C PHE A 17 -39.36 19.49 49.09
N ASN A 18 -39.24 19.68 50.41
CA ASN A 18 -39.80 20.84 51.11
C ASN A 18 -38.81 21.32 52.21
N SER A 19 -37.56 21.50 51.82
CA SER A 19 -36.60 22.30 52.58
C SER A 19 -35.68 23.02 51.60
N ASP A 20 -35.26 24.24 51.95
CA ASP A 20 -34.36 25.09 51.15
C ASP A 20 -33.03 24.41 50.76
N TYR A 21 -32.71 23.26 51.35
CA TYR A 21 -31.55 22.44 51.00
C TYR A 21 -31.66 21.75 49.63
N GLY A 22 -32.87 21.44 49.16
CA GLY A 22 -33.08 20.71 47.91
C GLY A 22 -32.76 21.53 46.64
N LEU A 23 -32.98 22.85 46.69
CA LEU A 23 -32.66 23.76 45.59
C LEU A 23 -31.14 23.98 45.43
N SER A 24 -30.36 23.87 46.51
CA SER A 24 -28.90 23.97 46.43
C SER A 24 -28.28 22.74 45.76
N TYR A 25 -28.82 21.54 46.05
CA TYR A 25 -28.32 20.28 45.51
C TYR A 25 -28.66 20.14 44.01
N LEU A 26 -29.85 20.59 43.60
CA LEU A 26 -30.23 20.63 42.19
C LEU A 26 -29.43 21.66 41.38
N ARG A 27 -29.07 22.83 41.96
CA ARG A 27 -28.16 23.79 41.30
C ARG A 27 -26.74 23.25 41.18
N GLN A 28 -26.24 22.53 42.18
CA GLN A 28 -24.93 21.87 42.10
C GLN A 28 -24.93 20.77 41.03
N LEU A 29 -25.94 19.91 40.98
CA LEU A 29 -26.07 18.89 39.93
C LEU A 29 -26.22 19.50 38.53
N HIS A 30 -26.96 20.59 38.37
CA HIS A 30 -27.06 21.29 37.08
C HIS A 30 -25.72 21.94 36.67
N SER A 31 -24.94 22.45 37.63
CA SER A 31 -23.59 22.98 37.37
C SER A 31 -22.60 21.88 37.01
N VAL A 32 -22.68 20.70 37.64
CA VAL A 32 -21.82 19.55 37.35
C VAL A 32 -22.20 18.92 36.01
N ILE A 33 -23.49 18.82 35.66
CA ILE A 33 -23.94 18.33 34.35
C ILE A 33 -23.59 19.34 33.25
N SER A 34 -23.73 20.64 33.50
CA SER A 34 -23.32 21.68 32.54
C SER A 34 -21.79 21.73 32.37
N TRP A 35 -21.02 21.49 33.44
CA TRP A 35 -19.56 21.43 33.39
C TRP A 35 -19.08 20.15 32.69
N CYS A 36 -19.70 19.00 32.96
CA CYS A 36 -19.44 17.74 32.27
C CYS A 36 -19.83 17.81 30.79
N ASN A 37 -20.94 18.48 30.43
CA ASN A 37 -21.33 18.68 29.03
C ASN A 37 -20.42 19.69 28.31
N SER A 38 -19.90 20.72 28.99
CA SER A 38 -18.92 21.62 28.38
C SER A 38 -17.54 20.96 28.22
N TYR A 39 -17.12 20.12 29.17
CA TYR A 39 -15.83 19.40 29.10
C TYR A 39 -15.86 18.26 28.08
N THR A 40 -16.97 17.53 27.96
CA THR A 40 -17.10 16.43 26.98
C THR A 40 -17.27 16.93 25.55
N MET A 41 -17.89 18.09 25.31
CA MET A 41 -18.04 18.62 23.95
C MET A 41 -16.78 19.26 23.35
N GLU A 42 -15.79 19.70 24.15
CA GLU A 42 -14.52 20.23 23.61
C GLU A 42 -13.36 19.22 23.60
N ILE A 43 -13.32 18.28 24.55
CA ILE A 43 -12.19 17.34 24.68
C ILE A 43 -12.38 16.10 23.80
N VAL A 44 -13.60 15.60 23.66
CA VAL A 44 -13.87 14.41 22.84
C VAL A 44 -13.58 14.66 21.35
N PRO A 45 -13.96 15.81 20.73
CA PRO A 45 -13.60 16.08 19.35
C PRO A 45 -12.08 16.24 19.15
N LYS A 46 -11.37 16.88 20.09
CA LYS A 46 -9.91 17.06 19.98
C LYS A 46 -9.15 15.74 20.12
N ALA A 47 -9.49 14.90 21.10
CA ALA A 47 -8.86 13.58 21.25
C ALA A 47 -9.14 12.68 20.05
N PHE A 48 -10.36 12.71 19.51
CA PHE A 48 -10.74 11.97 18.31
C PHE A 48 -10.01 12.47 17.05
N CYS A 49 -9.85 13.79 16.88
CA CYS A 49 -9.08 14.38 15.79
C CYS A 49 -7.58 14.03 15.87
N ILE A 50 -6.98 14.06 17.06
CA ILE A 50 -5.58 13.67 17.28
C ILE A 50 -5.37 12.20 16.93
N GLN A 51 -6.21 11.30 17.46
CA GLN A 51 -6.12 9.87 17.19
C GLN A 51 -6.32 9.54 15.70
N LYS A 52 -7.21 10.27 15.00
CA LYS A 52 -7.40 10.13 13.55
C LYS A 52 -6.16 10.60 12.77
N SER A 53 -5.52 11.69 13.19
CA SER A 53 -4.29 12.18 12.56
C SER A 53 -3.10 11.22 12.77
N GLU A 54 -2.95 10.64 13.95
CA GLU A 54 -1.90 9.65 14.24
C GLU A 54 -2.11 8.35 13.47
N LEU A 55 -3.35 7.87 13.37
CA LEU A 55 -3.66 6.68 12.57
C LEU A 55 -3.39 6.92 11.08
N HIS A 56 -3.70 8.11 10.57
CA HIS A 56 -3.42 8.48 9.19
C HIS A 56 -1.90 8.54 8.92
N LEU A 57 -1.13 9.14 9.82
CA LEU A 57 0.33 9.18 9.73
C LEU A 57 0.93 7.77 9.70
N LYS A 58 0.53 6.88 10.63
CA LYS A 58 1.00 5.48 10.65
C LYS A 58 0.71 4.73 9.35
N LYS A 59 -0.47 4.94 8.76
CA LYS A 59 -0.83 4.32 7.47
C LYS A 59 0.04 4.83 6.32
N MET A 60 0.34 6.12 6.31
CA MET A 60 1.21 6.71 5.29
C MET A 60 2.66 6.25 5.45
N ASP A 61 3.18 6.20 6.67
CA ASP A 61 4.53 5.69 6.94
C ASP A 61 4.68 4.23 6.51
N PHE A 62 3.64 3.42 6.71
CA PHE A 62 3.60 2.04 6.23
C PHE A 62 3.66 1.95 4.70
N LEU A 63 2.88 2.76 3.97
CA LEU A 63 2.96 2.82 2.51
C LEU A 63 4.32 3.30 2.02
N LYS A 64 4.88 4.35 2.63
CA LYS A 64 6.22 4.86 2.29
C LYS A 64 7.33 3.84 2.50
N THR A 65 7.18 2.96 3.49
CA THR A 65 8.10 1.83 3.69
C THR A 65 8.06 0.88 2.49
N LYS A 66 6.86 0.50 2.04
CA LYS A 66 6.68 -0.36 0.85
C LYS A 66 7.18 0.29 -0.43
N TRP A 67 6.89 1.57 -0.63
CA TRP A 67 7.40 2.32 -1.77
C TRP A 67 8.92 2.52 -1.72
N SER A 68 9.53 2.50 -0.53
CA SER A 68 11.00 2.51 -0.41
C SER A 68 11.63 1.21 -0.89
N TYR A 69 10.99 0.07 -0.64
CA TYR A 69 11.41 -1.21 -1.22
C TYR A 69 11.19 -1.25 -2.73
N TRP A 70 10.11 -0.64 -3.21
CA TRP A 70 9.92 -0.48 -4.65
C TRP A 70 11.01 0.37 -5.29
N PHE A 71 11.41 1.45 -4.64
CA PHE A 71 12.53 2.27 -5.10
C PHE A 71 13.81 1.44 -5.23
N THR A 72 14.14 0.60 -4.25
CA THR A 72 15.35 -0.24 -4.31
C THR A 72 15.32 -1.29 -5.41
N LEU A 73 14.13 -1.75 -5.81
CA LEU A 73 13.94 -2.64 -6.97
C LEU A 73 14.12 -1.90 -8.32
N LEU A 74 13.83 -0.59 -8.35
CA LEU A 74 13.92 0.23 -9.56
C LEU A 74 15.31 0.88 -9.73
N ASP A 75 16.03 1.10 -8.64
CA ASP A 75 17.43 1.56 -8.62
C ASP A 75 18.34 0.34 -8.81
N VAL A 76 18.41 -0.15 -10.06
CA VAL A 76 19.03 -1.42 -10.45
C VAL A 76 20.54 -1.37 -10.33
N ASN A 77 21.14 -0.21 -10.62
CA ASN A 77 22.58 -0.01 -10.47
C ASN A 77 22.98 0.37 -9.03
N HIS A 78 22.01 0.58 -8.14
CA HIS A 78 22.17 0.93 -6.73
C HIS A 78 22.96 2.22 -6.48
N ASP A 79 22.81 3.21 -7.36
CA ASP A 79 23.47 4.52 -7.23
C ASP A 79 22.65 5.53 -6.41
N GLY A 80 21.45 5.15 -5.97
CA GLY A 80 20.54 5.98 -5.19
C GLY A 80 19.63 6.86 -6.04
N LEU A 81 19.64 6.72 -7.37
CA LEU A 81 18.81 7.43 -8.32
C LEU A 81 18.17 6.45 -9.30
N ILE A 82 16.88 6.64 -9.57
CA ILE A 82 16.25 6.00 -10.72
C ILE A 82 16.51 6.87 -11.95
N THR A 83 17.24 6.36 -12.93
CA THR A 83 17.67 7.07 -14.14
C THR A 83 17.41 6.25 -15.40
N ARG A 84 17.82 6.77 -16.56
CA ARG A 84 17.79 6.01 -17.81
C ARG A 84 18.81 4.88 -17.87
N ASP A 85 19.81 4.88 -16.99
CA ASP A 85 20.79 3.80 -16.94
C ASP A 85 20.14 2.53 -16.37
N ASP A 86 19.28 2.65 -15.36
CA ASP A 86 18.45 1.53 -14.85
C ASP A 86 17.50 0.98 -15.92
N VAL A 87 16.91 1.89 -16.71
CA VAL A 87 16.07 1.52 -17.85
C VAL A 87 16.89 0.78 -18.91
N GLY A 88 18.10 1.24 -19.19
CA GLY A 88 19.01 0.63 -20.16
C GLY A 88 19.45 -0.76 -19.73
N GLN A 89 19.76 -0.93 -18.44
CA GLN A 89 20.13 -2.21 -17.85
C GLN A 89 18.96 -3.20 -17.93
N THR A 90 17.78 -2.83 -17.39
CA THR A 90 16.59 -3.70 -17.46
C THR A 90 16.17 -4.06 -18.89
N ALA A 91 16.18 -3.10 -19.81
CA ALA A 91 15.83 -3.35 -21.21
C ALA A 91 16.90 -4.18 -21.96
N GLY A 92 18.16 -4.12 -21.52
CA GLY A 92 19.27 -4.89 -22.08
C GLY A 92 19.37 -6.31 -21.55
N ASP A 93 19.10 -6.52 -20.27
CA ASP A 93 19.19 -7.81 -19.60
C ASP A 93 17.99 -8.72 -19.94
N PHE A 94 16.80 -8.15 -20.12
CA PHE A 94 15.59 -8.93 -20.39
C PHE A 94 15.69 -9.86 -21.60
N PRO A 95 16.12 -9.42 -22.80
CA PRO A 95 16.30 -10.32 -23.93
C PRO A 95 17.30 -11.44 -23.68
N VAL A 96 18.31 -11.19 -22.84
CA VAL A 96 19.37 -12.16 -22.52
C VAL A 96 18.83 -13.23 -21.58
N GLU A 97 18.17 -12.84 -20.48
CA GLU A 97 17.60 -13.77 -19.50
C GLU A 97 16.49 -14.64 -20.11
N GLU A 98 15.67 -14.06 -21.00
CA GLU A 98 14.60 -14.78 -21.71
C GLU A 98 15.08 -15.52 -22.97
N ASN A 99 16.38 -15.46 -23.30
CA ASN A 99 16.98 -16.08 -24.49
C ASN A 99 16.22 -15.75 -25.80
N LEU A 100 15.81 -14.49 -25.95
CA LEU A 100 15.02 -14.03 -27.10
C LEU A 100 15.90 -13.86 -28.34
N ASP A 101 15.33 -14.15 -29.51
CA ASP A 101 15.95 -13.77 -30.78
C ASP A 101 16.02 -12.23 -30.93
N GLU A 102 16.84 -11.74 -31.85
CA GLU A 102 17.07 -10.29 -32.04
C GLU A 102 15.76 -9.49 -32.26
N THR A 103 14.80 -10.04 -32.99
CA THR A 103 13.53 -9.36 -33.29
C THR A 103 12.64 -9.30 -32.06
N SER A 104 12.48 -10.43 -31.38
CA SER A 104 11.70 -10.55 -30.15
C SER A 104 12.33 -9.74 -29.01
N GLY A 105 13.66 -9.74 -28.89
CA GLY A 105 14.43 -8.98 -27.92
C GLY A 105 14.26 -7.47 -28.09
N LYS A 106 14.35 -6.94 -29.33
CA LYS A 106 14.10 -5.52 -29.61
C LYS A 106 12.67 -5.11 -29.26
N LEU A 107 11.69 -5.98 -29.51
CA LEU A 107 10.30 -5.70 -29.17
C LEU A 107 10.09 -5.67 -27.64
N ALA A 108 10.68 -6.62 -26.91
CA ALA A 108 10.61 -6.68 -25.46
C ALA A 108 11.30 -5.48 -24.80
N ALA A 109 12.52 -5.15 -25.21
CA ALA A 109 13.24 -3.97 -24.74
C ALA A 109 12.43 -2.68 -24.95
N LYS A 110 11.78 -2.55 -26.11
CA LYS A 110 10.88 -1.41 -26.39
C LYS A 110 9.69 -1.35 -25.43
N LYS A 111 9.09 -2.48 -25.07
CA LYS A 111 7.98 -2.52 -24.10
C LYS A 111 8.45 -2.10 -22.70
N ILE A 112 9.61 -2.59 -22.26
CA ILE A 112 10.22 -2.20 -20.98
C ILE A 112 10.48 -0.69 -20.94
N LEU A 113 11.12 -0.14 -21.98
CA LEU A 113 11.35 1.30 -22.12
C LEU A 113 10.03 2.10 -22.03
N GLN A 114 8.97 1.63 -22.70
CA GLN A 114 7.66 2.28 -22.67
C GLN A 114 7.02 2.21 -21.28
N TRP A 115 7.16 1.10 -20.57
CA TRP A 115 6.68 0.94 -19.21
C TRP A 115 7.36 1.91 -18.25
N TRP A 116 8.69 2.01 -18.32
CA TRP A 116 9.48 2.95 -17.52
C TRP A 116 9.07 4.41 -17.75
N GLU A 117 8.96 4.83 -19.01
CA GLU A 117 8.57 6.22 -19.34
C GLU A 117 7.12 6.52 -18.95
N LYS A 118 6.21 5.55 -19.10
CA LYS A 118 4.79 5.70 -18.79
C LYS A 118 4.50 5.79 -17.29
N TYR A 119 5.16 4.96 -16.49
CA TYR A 119 4.81 4.79 -15.07
C TYR A 119 5.85 5.29 -14.09
N ILE A 120 7.14 5.12 -14.40
CA ILE A 120 8.20 5.37 -13.43
C ILE A 120 8.82 6.74 -13.62
N LEU A 121 9.36 7.05 -14.80
CA LEU A 121 10.04 8.32 -15.07
C LEU A 121 9.04 9.45 -15.34
N LYS A 122 7.93 9.16 -16.04
CA LYS A 122 6.89 10.16 -16.39
C LYS A 122 7.48 11.46 -16.97
N GLY A 123 8.49 11.33 -17.84
CA GLY A 123 9.19 12.46 -18.47
C GLY A 123 10.30 13.10 -17.64
N LYS A 124 10.62 12.58 -16.45
CA LYS A 124 11.82 13.00 -15.68
C LYS A 124 13.06 12.26 -16.16
N THR A 125 14.22 12.90 -16.03
CA THR A 125 15.53 12.30 -16.35
C THR A 125 16.12 11.50 -15.21
N SER A 126 15.78 11.85 -13.96
CA SER A 126 16.20 11.16 -12.75
C SER A 126 15.14 11.34 -11.65
N LEU A 127 15.15 10.41 -10.69
CA LEU A 127 14.32 10.45 -9.49
C LEU A 127 15.18 10.04 -8.28
N THR A 128 15.28 10.94 -7.30
CA THR A 128 15.75 10.56 -5.97
C THR A 128 14.69 9.72 -5.26
N LYS A 129 15.09 9.02 -4.21
CA LYS A 129 14.15 8.31 -3.33
C LYS A 129 13.09 9.25 -2.76
N GLU A 130 13.50 10.43 -2.32
CA GLU A 130 12.60 11.44 -1.77
C GLU A 130 11.58 11.93 -2.81
N ASP A 131 12.01 12.22 -4.04
CA ASP A 131 11.12 12.63 -5.13
C ASP A 131 10.11 11.53 -5.48
N PHE A 132 10.57 10.28 -5.51
CA PHE A 132 9.73 9.12 -5.79
C PHE A 132 8.65 8.93 -4.73
N LEU A 133 9.04 8.93 -3.44
CA LEU A 133 8.12 8.77 -2.32
C LEU A 133 7.13 9.94 -2.22
N CYS A 134 7.60 11.17 -2.39
CA CYS A 134 6.76 12.37 -2.36
C CYS A 134 5.71 12.34 -3.49
N ARG A 135 6.09 11.90 -4.69
CA ARG A 135 5.15 11.71 -5.79
C ARG A 135 4.07 10.69 -5.44
N LEU A 136 4.45 9.49 -5.00
CA LEU A 136 3.49 8.42 -4.71
C LEU A 136 2.54 8.80 -3.56
N GLU A 137 3.07 9.43 -2.51
CA GLU A 137 2.24 9.98 -1.43
C GLU A 137 1.21 10.98 -1.96
N LYS A 138 1.64 11.90 -2.84
CA LYS A 138 0.74 12.87 -3.45
C LYS A 138 -0.31 12.19 -4.31
N GLU A 139 0.08 11.30 -5.22
CA GLU A 139 -0.84 10.59 -6.10
C GLU A 139 -1.87 9.77 -5.31
N TYR A 140 -1.44 9.07 -4.25
CA TYR A 140 -2.32 8.32 -3.36
C TYR A 140 -3.28 9.23 -2.57
N THR A 141 -2.77 10.36 -2.05
CA THR A 141 -3.56 11.27 -1.21
C THR A 141 -4.57 12.08 -2.03
N ASP A 142 -4.21 12.46 -3.26
CA ASP A 142 -5.09 13.19 -4.17
C ASP A 142 -6.29 12.33 -4.60
N ASP A 143 -6.06 11.06 -4.96
CA ASP A 143 -7.12 10.14 -5.41
C ASP A 143 -6.69 8.67 -5.26
N GLN A 144 -7.13 8.02 -4.17
CA GLN A 144 -6.78 6.64 -3.86
C GLN A 144 -7.32 5.64 -4.90
N GLU A 145 -8.52 5.86 -5.45
CA GLU A 145 -9.12 4.93 -6.40
C GLU A 145 -8.37 4.99 -7.74
N LYS A 146 -8.02 6.20 -8.17
CA LYS A 146 -7.17 6.40 -9.34
C LYS A 146 -5.78 5.81 -9.14
N PHE A 147 -5.16 6.01 -7.97
CA PHE A 147 -3.87 5.42 -7.65
C PHE A 147 -3.91 3.88 -7.74
N VAL A 148 -4.90 3.24 -7.12
CA VAL A 148 -5.08 1.77 -7.19
C VAL A 148 -5.28 1.31 -8.63
N THR A 149 -6.06 2.06 -9.42
CA THR A 149 -6.28 1.77 -10.84
C THR A 149 -4.98 1.87 -11.64
N GLU A 150 -4.15 2.86 -11.35
CA GLU A 150 -2.83 3.01 -11.96
C GLU A 150 -1.90 1.85 -11.58
N MET A 151 -1.82 1.47 -10.30
CA MET A 151 -1.00 0.34 -9.84
C MET A 151 -1.43 -0.99 -10.49
N LYS A 152 -2.72 -1.21 -10.69
CA LYS A 152 -3.22 -2.36 -11.46
C LYS A 152 -2.70 -2.35 -12.89
N ALA A 153 -2.67 -1.18 -13.54
CA ALA A 153 -2.14 -1.07 -14.90
C ALA A 153 -0.62 -1.25 -14.95
N VAL A 154 0.11 -0.68 -13.99
CA VAL A 154 1.57 -0.89 -13.82
C VAL A 154 1.89 -2.38 -13.77
N ILE A 155 1.18 -3.11 -12.90
CA ILE A 155 1.49 -4.52 -12.63
C ILE A 155 0.97 -5.45 -13.70
N LYS A 156 -0.15 -5.12 -14.35
CA LYS A 156 -0.58 -5.85 -15.53
C LYS A 156 0.48 -5.80 -16.64
N ASP A 157 1.02 -4.62 -16.93
CA ASP A 157 2.05 -4.46 -17.97
C ASP A 157 3.35 -5.22 -17.59
N VAL A 158 3.70 -5.32 -16.29
CA VAL A 158 4.82 -6.17 -15.82
C VAL A 158 4.48 -7.66 -15.92
N ALA A 159 3.28 -8.07 -15.53
CA ALA A 159 2.87 -9.48 -15.59
C ALA A 159 2.87 -10.01 -17.03
N GLU A 160 2.49 -9.18 -18.02
CA GLU A 160 2.61 -9.52 -19.44
C GLU A 160 4.07 -9.69 -19.92
N ILE A 161 5.03 -9.10 -19.21
CA ILE A 161 6.48 -9.27 -19.46
C ILE A 161 6.98 -10.55 -18.79
N VAL A 162 6.55 -10.85 -17.56
CA VAL A 162 6.97 -12.04 -16.79
C VAL A 162 6.30 -13.33 -17.29
N ASP A 163 5.02 -13.30 -17.65
CA ASP A 163 4.27 -14.41 -18.27
C ASP A 163 4.47 -14.39 -19.79
N ALA A 164 5.73 -14.40 -20.23
CA ALA A 164 6.10 -14.28 -21.64
C ALA A 164 5.52 -15.42 -22.50
N ASP A 165 5.35 -16.61 -21.92
CA ASP A 165 4.75 -17.78 -22.57
C ASP A 165 3.21 -17.80 -22.52
N LYS A 166 2.59 -16.84 -21.81
CA LYS A 166 1.14 -16.63 -21.69
C LYS A 166 0.41 -17.85 -21.15
N THR A 167 0.99 -18.50 -20.15
CA THR A 167 0.40 -19.65 -19.49
C THR A 167 -0.60 -19.26 -18.40
N GLU A 168 -0.80 -17.95 -18.17
CA GLU A 168 -1.55 -17.40 -17.05
C GLU A 168 -0.99 -17.85 -15.69
N SER A 169 0.26 -18.32 -15.67
CA SER A 169 0.92 -18.92 -14.51
C SER A 169 2.40 -18.57 -14.50
N ILE A 170 2.90 -18.05 -13.38
CA ILE A 170 4.31 -17.70 -13.20
C ILE A 170 5.01 -18.88 -12.55
N THR A 171 5.89 -19.55 -13.28
CA THR A 171 6.75 -20.61 -12.74
C THR A 171 7.93 -20.01 -11.95
N LEU A 172 8.64 -20.84 -11.19
CA LEU A 172 9.86 -20.39 -10.49
C LEU A 172 10.92 -19.87 -11.48
N ASP A 173 11.05 -20.48 -12.65
CA ASP A 173 12.00 -20.06 -13.68
C ASP A 173 11.65 -18.66 -14.22
N ASN A 174 10.38 -18.41 -14.56
CA ASN A 174 9.92 -17.09 -14.97
C ASN A 174 10.12 -16.05 -13.86
N TYR A 175 9.84 -16.43 -12.60
CA TYR A 175 10.04 -15.55 -11.46
C TYR A 175 11.52 -15.17 -11.29
N ILE A 176 12.43 -16.13 -11.37
CA ILE A 176 13.88 -15.87 -11.25
C ILE A 176 14.38 -15.00 -12.39
N LYS A 177 14.06 -15.37 -13.64
CA LYS A 177 14.45 -14.61 -14.83
C LYS A 177 13.96 -13.18 -14.77
N ALA A 178 12.70 -13.00 -14.36
CA ALA A 178 12.14 -11.69 -14.11
C ALA A 178 13.05 -10.94 -13.14
N PHE A 179 13.17 -11.37 -11.88
CA PHE A 179 13.91 -10.62 -10.86
C PHE A 179 15.38 -10.34 -11.17
N LYS A 180 16.06 -11.20 -11.94
CA LYS A 180 17.41 -10.92 -12.47
C LYS A 180 17.47 -9.66 -13.34
N VAL A 181 16.44 -9.43 -14.16
CA VAL A 181 16.31 -8.21 -14.98
C VAL A 181 16.22 -6.95 -14.13
N TRP A 182 15.76 -7.06 -12.88
CA TRP A 182 15.75 -5.98 -11.90
C TRP A 182 16.94 -6.03 -10.92
N GLY A 183 18.02 -6.75 -11.26
CA GLY A 183 19.27 -6.75 -10.49
C GLY A 183 19.33 -7.74 -9.31
N HIS A 184 18.31 -8.58 -9.11
CA HIS A 184 18.33 -9.59 -8.06
C HIS A 184 18.88 -10.92 -8.60
N GLU A 185 20.15 -11.22 -8.30
CA GLU A 185 20.82 -12.41 -8.84
C GLU A 185 20.83 -13.64 -7.89
N ASP A 186 20.51 -13.46 -6.61
CA ASP A 186 20.54 -14.54 -5.62
C ASP A 186 19.33 -15.48 -5.77
N GLU A 187 19.47 -16.49 -6.62
CA GLU A 187 18.41 -17.47 -6.90
C GLU A 187 17.88 -18.17 -5.65
N ALA A 188 18.73 -18.41 -4.64
CA ALA A 188 18.31 -19.07 -3.40
C ALA A 188 17.38 -18.18 -2.57
N LYS A 189 17.60 -16.86 -2.60
CA LYS A 189 16.66 -15.89 -2.03
C LYS A 189 15.40 -15.76 -2.86
N LEU A 190 15.51 -15.69 -4.19
CA LEU A 190 14.35 -15.61 -5.08
C LEU A 190 13.45 -16.83 -4.96
N GLN A 191 14.00 -18.03 -4.79
CA GLN A 191 13.22 -19.23 -4.51
C GLN A 191 12.43 -19.11 -3.20
N LYS A 192 13.05 -18.62 -2.12
CA LYS A 192 12.35 -18.40 -0.85
C LYS A 192 11.25 -17.33 -0.97
N SER A 193 11.50 -16.29 -1.76
CA SER A 193 10.49 -15.28 -2.09
C SER A 193 9.31 -15.90 -2.85
N PHE A 194 9.57 -16.71 -3.87
CA PHE A 194 8.56 -17.43 -4.64
C PHE A 194 7.70 -18.36 -3.76
N GLU A 195 8.32 -19.07 -2.82
CA GLU A 195 7.62 -19.97 -1.88
C GLU A 195 6.58 -19.25 -1.00
N LEU A 196 6.75 -17.94 -0.73
CA LEU A 196 5.79 -17.15 0.06
C LEU A 196 4.43 -16.97 -0.64
N TYR A 197 4.37 -17.09 -1.97
CA TYR A 197 3.12 -17.08 -2.73
C TYR A 197 2.32 -18.38 -2.59
N LYS A 198 2.93 -19.43 -2.01
CA LYS A 198 2.34 -20.78 -1.89
C LYS A 198 1.89 -21.31 -3.26
N PRO A 199 2.82 -21.44 -4.22
CA PRO A 199 2.52 -21.85 -5.58
C PRO A 199 1.77 -23.20 -5.60
N THR A 200 0.76 -23.30 -6.47
CA THR A 200 0.01 -24.54 -6.67
C THR A 200 0.56 -25.25 -7.90
N ASN A 201 0.93 -26.53 -7.75
CA ASN A 201 1.59 -27.30 -8.81
C ASN A 201 2.87 -26.63 -9.36
N GLY A 202 3.60 -25.90 -8.50
CA GLY A 202 4.86 -25.26 -8.87
C GLY A 202 4.74 -23.91 -9.59
N ALA A 203 3.54 -23.34 -9.70
CA ALA A 203 3.32 -22.04 -10.32
C ALA A 203 2.37 -21.14 -9.52
N ILE A 204 2.51 -19.82 -9.71
CA ILE A 204 1.64 -18.79 -9.14
C ILE A 204 0.66 -18.35 -10.24
N PRO A 205 -0.66 -18.40 -10.05
CA PRO A 205 -1.60 -17.83 -11.00
C PRO A 205 -1.30 -16.33 -11.23
N VAL A 206 -1.24 -15.87 -12.48
CA VAL A 206 -0.90 -14.46 -12.80
C VAL A 206 -1.81 -13.48 -12.05
N LYS A 207 -3.12 -13.78 -11.94
CA LYS A 207 -4.06 -12.94 -11.18
C LYS A 207 -3.73 -12.83 -9.69
N GLN A 208 -3.17 -13.88 -9.09
CA GLN A 208 -2.71 -13.83 -7.70
C GLN A 208 -1.49 -12.92 -7.61
N TYR A 209 -0.51 -13.11 -8.49
CA TYR A 209 0.68 -12.28 -8.55
C TYR A 209 0.33 -10.79 -8.70
N GLU A 210 -0.56 -10.46 -9.64
CA GLU A 210 -1.06 -9.10 -9.86
C GLU A 210 -1.72 -8.53 -8.59
N ALA A 211 -2.60 -9.29 -7.94
CA ALA A 211 -3.32 -8.86 -6.75
C ALA A 211 -2.38 -8.63 -5.55
N ASP A 212 -1.39 -9.50 -5.36
CA ASP A 212 -0.41 -9.41 -4.28
C ASP A 212 0.47 -8.16 -4.44
N TRP A 213 0.95 -7.89 -5.66
CA TRP A 213 1.72 -6.67 -5.93
C TRP A 213 0.89 -5.39 -5.84
N VAL A 214 -0.36 -5.39 -6.31
CA VAL A 214 -1.25 -4.23 -6.12
C VAL A 214 -1.48 -3.98 -4.63
N THR A 215 -1.69 -5.04 -3.84
CA THR A 215 -1.83 -4.95 -2.37
C THR A 215 -0.58 -4.36 -1.74
N PHE A 216 0.60 -4.79 -2.19
CA PHE A 216 1.87 -4.23 -1.76
C PHE A 216 1.95 -2.72 -2.02
N TYR A 217 1.52 -2.21 -3.17
CA TYR A 217 1.60 -0.76 -3.41
C TYR A 217 0.53 0.09 -2.73
N SER A 218 -0.68 -0.45 -2.50
CA SER A 218 -1.84 0.39 -2.16
C SER A 218 -2.51 0.08 -0.82
N SER A 219 -2.31 -1.10 -0.25
CA SER A 219 -2.97 -1.47 1.01
C SER A 219 -2.33 -0.78 2.21
N THR A 220 -3.15 -0.31 3.15
CA THR A 220 -2.70 0.20 4.45
C THR A 220 -2.89 -0.82 5.58
N ASP A 221 -3.31 -2.05 5.24
CA ASP A 221 -3.49 -3.13 6.21
C ASP A 221 -2.14 -3.78 6.52
N SER A 222 -1.61 -3.50 7.71
CA SER A 222 -0.37 -4.11 8.22
C SER A 222 -0.61 -5.44 8.94
N ALA A 223 -1.86 -5.85 9.17
CA ALA A 223 -2.16 -7.09 9.90
C ALA A 223 -2.01 -8.33 9.02
N ASN A 224 -2.19 -8.18 7.70
CA ASN A 224 -2.13 -9.26 6.73
C ASN A 224 -1.13 -8.91 5.61
N PRO A 225 0.19 -9.01 5.86
CA PRO A 225 1.18 -8.68 4.86
C PRO A 225 1.10 -9.65 3.67
N ASP A 226 1.14 -9.08 2.47
CA ASP A 226 1.22 -9.81 1.21
C ASP A 226 2.59 -10.52 1.07
N PRO A 227 2.73 -11.49 0.14
CA PRO A 227 3.99 -12.18 -0.08
C PRO A 227 5.16 -11.24 -0.42
N VAL A 228 4.92 -10.15 -1.15
CA VAL A 228 5.97 -9.21 -1.58
C VAL A 228 6.59 -8.49 -0.37
N LEU A 229 5.75 -7.94 0.52
CA LEU A 229 6.25 -7.31 1.74
C LEU A 229 7.03 -8.30 2.61
N LYS A 230 6.51 -9.52 2.76
CA LYS A 230 7.21 -10.58 3.52
C LYS A 230 8.58 -10.90 2.94
N SER A 231 8.71 -10.90 1.61
CA SER A 231 9.99 -11.14 0.93
C SER A 231 11.01 -10.06 1.26
N TYR A 232 10.63 -8.78 1.21
CA TYR A 232 11.52 -7.68 1.59
C TYR A 232 11.88 -7.70 3.08
N GLU A 233 10.91 -7.93 3.97
CA GLU A 233 11.15 -8.01 5.41
C GLU A 233 12.07 -9.17 5.80
N ALA A 234 12.05 -10.26 5.01
CA ALA A 234 12.93 -11.40 5.18
C ALA A 234 14.30 -11.24 4.48
N GLY A 235 14.51 -10.15 3.72
CA GLY A 235 15.73 -9.89 2.96
C GLY A 235 15.94 -10.84 1.78
N PHE A 236 14.85 -11.36 1.22
CA PHE A 236 14.85 -12.19 0.01
C PHE A 236 14.85 -11.34 -1.25
N LEU A 237 14.16 -10.20 -1.20
CA LEU A 237 14.21 -9.12 -2.17
C LEU A 237 14.92 -7.92 -1.56
#